data_AF-A0A2R6AL69-F1
#
_entry.id   AF-A0A2R6AL69-F1
#
_cell.length_a   1.000
_cell.length_b   1.000
_cell.length_c   1.000
_cell.angle_alpha   90.00
_cell.angle_beta   90.00
_cell.angle_gamma   90.00
#
_symmetry.space_group_name_H-M   'P 1'
#
loop_
_entity.id
_entity.type
_entity.pdbx_description
1 polymer ?
#
loop_
_entity_poly.entity_id
_entity_poly.type
_entity_poly.pdbx_seq_one_letter_code
_entity_poly.pdbx_strand_id
1 'polypeptide(L)'
;MWNIATAVYYKAQGKPWRLATARPGVCYVGLVYHRKDYTTESSTACCAAQMFLDTGDGVVIRGNFGPWYSPQSKQLHLNQEEAKDLLTRVLETYRELHGQTLSEVFLHYRSRINDEEYHGFASAVPQGVKLVAIQIRVDGDFKLFR
;
A
#
# COMPACT_ATOMS: atom_id res chain seq x y z
N MET A 1 -2.15 28.72 13.71
CA MET A 1 -3.26 28.08 14.44
C MET A 1 -4.04 27.08 13.57
N TRP A 2 -4.22 27.33 12.26
CA TRP A 2 -4.90 26.43 11.30
C TRP A 2 -4.42 24.96 11.32
N ASN A 3 -3.12 24.69 11.12
CA ASN A 3 -2.60 23.31 11.01
C ASN A 3 -2.94 22.42 12.23
N ILE A 4 -2.84 22.98 13.43
CA ILE A 4 -3.13 22.25 14.67
C ILE A 4 -4.63 21.94 14.77
N ALA A 5 -5.48 22.93 14.46
CA ALA A 5 -6.93 22.74 14.47
C ALA A 5 -7.36 21.65 13.48
N THR A 6 -6.79 21.65 12.27
CA THR A 6 -7.06 20.63 11.26
C THR A 6 -6.62 19.23 11.70
N ALA A 7 -5.44 19.11 12.31
CA ALA A 7 -4.95 17.82 12.81
C ALA A 7 -5.82 17.27 13.96
N VAL A 8 -6.27 18.13 14.88
CA VAL A 8 -7.18 17.74 15.96
C VAL A 8 -8.54 17.33 15.40
N TYR A 9 -9.09 18.10 14.46
CA TYR A 9 -10.35 17.75 13.80
C TYR A 9 -10.28 16.37 13.11
N TYR A 10 -9.18 16.08 12.41
CA TYR A 10 -8.96 14.76 11.79
C TYR A 10 -8.88 13.63 12.82
N LYS A 11 -8.12 13.82 13.90
CA LYS A 11 -8.03 12.81 14.98
C LYS A 11 -9.36 12.59 15.70
N ALA A 12 -10.22 13.62 15.73
CA ALA A 12 -11.60 13.53 16.20
C ALA A 12 -12.57 12.91 15.15
N GLN A 13 -12.05 12.20 14.14
CA GLN A 13 -12.80 11.57 13.04
C GLN A 13 -13.47 12.55 12.06
N GLY A 14 -13.10 13.84 12.13
CA GLY A 14 -13.49 14.82 11.12
C GLY A 14 -12.75 14.60 9.80
N LYS A 15 -13.41 14.90 8.69
CA LYS A 15 -12.83 14.78 7.34
C LYS A 15 -12.70 16.17 6.73
N PRO A 16 -11.57 16.87 6.94
CA PRO A 16 -11.45 18.26 6.54
C PRO A 16 -11.50 18.44 5.01
N TRP A 17 -11.12 17.40 4.25
CA TRP A 17 -11.26 17.33 2.81
C TRP A 17 -11.28 15.86 2.35
N ARG A 18 -11.84 15.62 1.17
CA ARG A 18 -11.75 14.35 0.44
C ARG A 18 -11.53 14.62 -1.04
N LEU A 19 -11.00 13.65 -1.76
CA LEU A 19 -10.77 13.79 -3.20
C LEU A 19 -12.11 13.73 -3.94
N ALA A 20 -12.49 14.81 -4.62
CA ALA A 20 -13.74 14.86 -5.39
C ALA A 20 -13.73 13.92 -6.61
N THR A 21 -12.54 13.59 -7.11
CA THR A 21 -12.32 12.80 -8.32
C THR A 21 -11.95 11.34 -8.03
N ALA A 22 -12.18 10.85 -6.79
CA ALA A 22 -12.00 9.44 -6.48
C ALA A 22 -12.97 8.60 -7.31
N ARG A 23 -12.45 7.57 -7.98
CA ARG A 23 -13.23 6.71 -8.89
C ARG A 23 -13.92 5.61 -8.09
N PRO A 24 -15.23 5.36 -8.30
CA PRO A 24 -15.93 4.26 -7.64
C PRO A 24 -15.36 2.92 -8.08
N GLY A 25 -15.33 1.94 -7.17
CA GLY A 25 -14.78 0.61 -7.44
C GLY A 25 -13.26 0.54 -7.56
N VAL A 26 -12.52 1.63 -7.29
CA VAL A 26 -11.05 1.64 -7.36
C VAL A 26 -10.44 1.61 -5.97
N CYS A 27 -9.55 0.64 -5.74
CA CYS A 27 -8.81 0.50 -4.48
C CYS A 27 -7.36 0.97 -4.66
N TYR A 28 -6.95 1.99 -3.92
CA TYR A 28 -5.57 2.47 -3.90
C TYR A 28 -4.86 1.93 -2.66
N VAL A 29 -3.75 1.23 -2.85
CA VAL A 29 -3.02 0.56 -1.79
C VAL A 29 -1.56 1.02 -1.80
N GLY A 30 -1.10 1.63 -0.72
CA GLY A 30 0.31 1.93 -0.49
C GLY A 30 1.00 0.80 0.25
N LEU A 31 2.04 0.21 -0.34
CA LEU A 31 2.88 -0.80 0.29
C LEU A 31 4.09 -0.14 0.95
N VAL A 32 4.28 -0.42 2.24
CA VAL A 32 5.39 0.09 3.03
C VAL A 32 6.08 -1.06 3.73
N TYR A 33 7.36 -1.20 3.48
CA TYR A 33 8.20 -2.18 4.16
C TYR A 33 8.93 -1.51 5.32
N HIS A 34 8.92 -2.15 6.47
CA HIS A 34 9.63 -1.70 7.65
C HIS A 34 10.52 -2.82 8.18
N ARG A 35 11.82 -2.54 8.32
CA ARG A 35 12.77 -3.47 8.92
C ARG A 35 12.74 -3.31 10.44
N LYS A 36 12.65 -4.42 11.17
CA LYS A 36 12.51 -4.40 12.63
C LYS A 36 13.81 -4.01 13.33
N ASP A 37 14.94 -4.56 12.89
CA ASP A 37 16.25 -4.23 13.44
C ASP A 37 17.23 -3.83 12.34
N TYR A 38 18.17 -2.94 12.67
CA TYR A 38 19.25 -2.52 11.77
C TYR A 38 20.57 -3.26 12.04
N THR A 39 20.55 -4.27 12.91
CA THR A 39 21.69 -5.13 13.21
C THR A 39 22.00 -6.05 12.02
N THR A 40 23.28 -6.38 11.86
CA THR A 40 23.86 -7.03 10.66
C THR A 40 23.23 -8.38 10.28
N GLU A 41 22.54 -9.04 11.22
CA GLU A 41 21.98 -10.39 11.06
C GLU A 41 20.44 -10.44 11.00
N SER A 42 19.75 -9.33 11.24
CA SER A 42 18.29 -9.30 11.24
C SER A 42 17.76 -9.10 9.81
N SER A 43 17.33 -10.19 9.18
CA SER A 43 16.57 -10.14 7.91
C SER A 43 15.07 -9.87 8.11
N THR A 44 14.65 -9.67 9.37
CA THR A 44 13.23 -9.54 9.70
C THR A 44 12.68 -8.18 9.30
N ALA A 45 11.68 -8.22 8.43
CA ALA A 45 10.88 -7.06 8.08
C ALA A 45 9.40 -7.41 8.10
N CYS A 46 8.58 -6.37 8.10
CA CYS A 46 7.13 -6.44 7.97
C CYS A 46 6.72 -5.56 6.78
N CYS A 47 5.80 -6.07 5.96
CA CYS A 47 5.11 -5.27 4.97
C CYS A 47 3.77 -4.81 5.54
N ALA A 48 3.46 -3.53 5.41
CA ALA A 48 2.15 -2.99 5.71
C ALA A 48 1.52 -2.45 4.43
N ALA A 49 0.24 -2.74 4.24
CA ALA A 49 -0.58 -2.19 3.18
C ALA A 49 -1.49 -1.12 3.76
N GLN A 50 -1.40 0.09 3.25
CA GLN A 50 -2.33 1.18 3.55
C GLN A 50 -3.31 1.34 2.41
N MET A 51 -4.54 0.93 2.63
CA MET A 51 -5.65 1.14 1.70
C MET A 51 -6.21 2.54 1.88
N PHE A 52 -6.46 3.24 0.77
CA PHE A 52 -7.11 4.55 0.75
C PHE A 52 -8.49 4.44 0.10
N LEU A 53 -9.49 4.97 0.79
CA LEU A 53 -10.89 4.93 0.40
C LEU A 53 -11.30 6.25 -0.25
N ASP A 54 -12.34 6.22 -1.09
CA ASP A 54 -12.91 7.40 -1.74
C ASP A 54 -13.53 8.40 -0.74
N THR A 55 -13.89 7.92 0.45
CA THR A 55 -14.38 8.71 1.58
C THR A 55 -13.29 9.55 2.25
N GLY A 56 -12.02 9.37 1.87
CA GLY A 56 -10.87 10.03 2.49
C GLY A 56 -10.30 9.30 3.71
N ASP A 57 -10.88 8.15 4.07
CA ASP A 57 -10.35 7.30 5.14
C ASP A 57 -9.20 6.42 4.62
N GLY A 58 -8.31 6.06 5.53
CA GLY A 58 -7.25 5.11 5.28
C GLY A 58 -7.31 3.95 6.26
N VAL A 59 -7.15 2.73 5.77
CA VAL A 59 -7.10 1.51 6.61
C VAL A 59 -5.74 0.86 6.45
N VAL A 60 -5.10 0.54 7.58
CA VAL A 60 -3.78 -0.09 7.58
C VAL A 60 -3.92 -1.57 7.89
N ILE A 61 -3.54 -2.40 6.94
CA ILE A 61 -3.42 -3.85 7.06
C ILE A 61 -1.95 -4.18 7.28
N ARG A 62 -1.66 -4.89 8.37
CA ARG A 62 -0.30 -5.33 8.70
C ARG A 62 -0.07 -6.75 8.17
N GLY A 63 0.93 -6.92 7.34
CA GLY A 63 1.42 -8.21 6.89
C GLY A 63 2.29 -8.90 7.95
N ASN A 64 2.67 -10.13 7.67
CA ASN A 64 3.41 -10.95 8.63
C ASN A 64 4.88 -10.50 8.73
N PHE A 65 5.46 -10.75 9.88
CA PHE A 65 6.91 -10.63 10.06
C PHE A 65 7.59 -11.84 9.41
N GLY A 66 8.64 -11.58 8.63
CA GLY A 66 9.44 -12.64 8.06
C GLY A 66 10.76 -12.14 7.51
N PRO A 67 11.60 -13.04 6.96
CA PRO A 67 12.93 -12.74 6.47
C PRO A 67 12.89 -12.03 5.09
N TRP A 68 12.10 -10.97 4.97
CA TRP A 68 11.83 -10.27 3.70
C TRP A 68 12.98 -9.38 3.25
N TYR A 69 13.97 -9.13 4.12
CA TYR A 69 15.15 -8.36 3.78
C TYR A 69 16.24 -9.26 3.21
N SER A 70 16.65 -8.99 1.96
CA SER A 70 17.86 -9.58 1.39
C SER A 70 19.08 -8.71 1.71
N PRO A 71 20.08 -9.21 2.46
CA PRO A 71 21.31 -8.48 2.72
C PRO A 71 22.14 -8.20 1.46
N GLN A 72 22.05 -9.08 0.45
CA GLN A 72 22.83 -8.98 -0.78
C GLN A 72 22.31 -7.86 -1.69
N SER A 73 21.00 -7.80 -1.93
CA SER A 73 20.39 -6.77 -2.77
C SER A 73 20.00 -5.51 -2.00
N LYS A 74 20.00 -5.57 -0.65
CA LYS A 74 19.46 -4.55 0.26
C LYS A 74 17.99 -4.22 -0.05
N GLN A 75 17.26 -5.16 -0.64
CA GLN A 75 15.85 -5.01 -1.01
C GLN A 75 14.95 -5.79 -0.06
N LEU A 76 13.70 -5.33 0.02
CA LEU A 76 12.63 -5.92 0.82
C LEU A 76 11.60 -6.48 -0.14
N HIS A 77 11.42 -7.80 -0.11
CA HIS A 77 10.47 -8.51 -0.97
C HIS A 77 9.67 -9.52 -0.17
N LEU A 78 8.36 -9.55 -0.38
CA LEU A 78 7.52 -10.65 0.07
C LEU A 78 7.73 -11.85 -0.86
N ASN A 79 7.51 -13.05 -0.32
CA ASN A 79 7.32 -14.22 -1.17
C ASN A 79 5.90 -14.18 -1.78
N GLN A 80 5.63 -15.09 -2.71
CA GLN A 80 4.35 -15.13 -3.42
C GLN A 80 3.14 -15.32 -2.48
N GLU A 81 3.27 -16.18 -1.47
CA GLU A 81 2.19 -16.52 -0.54
C GLU A 81 1.80 -15.33 0.34
N GLU A 82 2.79 -14.63 0.90
CA GLU A 82 2.58 -13.46 1.75
C GLU A 82 2.06 -12.27 0.96
N ALA A 83 2.52 -12.08 -0.28
CA ALA A 83 1.97 -11.06 -1.18
C ALA A 83 0.49 -11.33 -1.48
N LYS A 84 0.14 -12.59 -1.77
CA LYS A 84 -1.26 -13.01 -1.98
C LYS A 84 -2.09 -12.78 -0.72
N ASP A 85 -1.63 -13.23 0.42
CA ASP A 85 -2.36 -13.12 1.69
C ASP A 85 -2.56 -11.66 2.12
N LEU A 86 -1.53 -10.81 1.97
CA LEU A 86 -1.63 -9.39 2.27
C LEU A 86 -2.69 -8.70 1.41
N LEU A 87 -2.69 -8.93 0.09
CA LEU A 87 -3.67 -8.29 -0.78
C LEU A 87 -5.07 -8.89 -0.59
N THR A 88 -5.18 -10.19 -0.32
CA THR A 88 -6.47 -10.83 0.00
C THR A 88 -7.13 -10.14 1.20
N ARG A 89 -6.39 -9.95 2.30
CA ARG A 89 -6.87 -9.23 3.49
C ARG A 89 -7.29 -7.80 3.18
N VAL A 90 -6.55 -7.10 2.31
CA VAL A 90 -6.91 -5.74 1.85
C VAL A 90 -8.23 -5.75 1.08
N LEU A 91 -8.42 -6.69 0.15
CA LEU A 91 -9.63 -6.78 -0.67
C LEU A 91 -10.86 -7.22 0.13
N GLU A 92 -10.68 -8.09 1.12
CA GLU A 92 -11.73 -8.45 2.08
C GLU A 92 -12.17 -7.23 2.89
N THR A 93 -11.20 -6.48 3.44
CA THR A 93 -11.45 -5.24 4.17
C THR A 93 -12.17 -4.20 3.29
N TYR A 94 -11.79 -4.09 2.01
CA TYR A 94 -12.48 -3.22 1.05
C TYR A 94 -13.95 -3.60 0.88
N ARG A 95 -14.22 -4.90 0.70
CA ARG A 95 -15.58 -5.42 0.52
C ARG A 95 -16.45 -5.16 1.75
N GLU A 96 -15.90 -5.32 2.94
CA GLU A 96 -16.61 -5.07 4.20
C GLU A 96 -16.97 -3.59 4.40
N LEU A 97 -16.09 -2.67 4.00
CA LEU A 97 -16.29 -1.24 4.22
C LEU A 97 -17.12 -0.55 3.13
N HIS A 98 -16.95 -0.94 1.86
CA HIS A 98 -17.61 -0.27 0.73
C HIS A 98 -18.79 -1.03 0.16
N GLY A 99 -18.83 -2.36 0.25
CA GLY A 99 -19.88 -3.19 -0.34
C GLY A 99 -20.04 -3.08 -1.87
N GLN A 100 -19.15 -2.34 -2.56
CA GLN A 100 -19.20 -2.11 -4.00
C GLN A 100 -18.32 -3.11 -4.76
N THR A 101 -18.67 -3.34 -6.02
CA THR A 101 -17.87 -4.16 -6.93
C THR A 101 -16.54 -3.47 -7.23
N LEU A 102 -15.45 -4.14 -6.86
CA LEU A 102 -14.09 -3.73 -7.19
C LEU A 102 -13.86 -3.88 -8.71
N SER A 103 -13.26 -2.86 -9.33
CA SER A 103 -12.95 -2.82 -10.76
C SER A 103 -11.45 -2.68 -11.02
N GLU A 104 -10.74 -1.90 -10.20
CA GLU A 104 -9.31 -1.67 -10.35
C GLU A 104 -8.59 -1.63 -8.98
N VAL A 105 -7.36 -2.14 -8.95
CA VAL A 105 -6.45 -2.09 -7.80
C VAL A 105 -5.16 -1.41 -8.22
N PHE A 106 -4.78 -0.35 -7.51
CA PHE A 106 -3.51 0.33 -7.69
C PHE A 106 -2.59 0.05 -6.51
N LEU A 107 -1.46 -0.60 -6.78
CA LEU A 107 -0.40 -0.80 -5.80
C LEU A 107 0.66 0.30 -5.98
N HIS A 108 0.87 1.09 -4.95
CA HIS A 108 1.93 2.09 -4.87
C HIS A 108 3.07 1.55 -4.01
N TYR A 109 4.28 1.55 -4.55
CA TYR A 109 5.46 1.04 -3.84
C TYR A 109 6.67 1.93 -4.08
N ARG A 110 7.52 2.05 -3.06
CA ARG A 110 8.82 2.76 -3.18
C ARG A 110 9.94 1.83 -3.65
N SER A 111 9.99 0.62 -3.09
CA SER A 111 10.91 -0.43 -3.52
C SER A 111 10.57 -0.90 -4.94
N ARG A 112 11.49 -1.61 -5.61
CA ARG A 112 11.16 -2.27 -6.87
C ARG A 112 10.26 -3.47 -6.54
N ILE A 113 9.20 -3.69 -7.31
CA ILE A 113 8.43 -4.93 -7.24
C ILE A 113 9.16 -6.02 -8.02
N ASN A 114 9.25 -7.23 -7.46
CA ASN A 114 9.77 -8.38 -8.19
C ASN A 114 8.62 -9.20 -8.82
N ASP A 115 8.95 -10.14 -9.69
CA ASP A 115 7.94 -10.95 -10.37
C ASP A 115 7.17 -11.83 -9.37
N GLU A 116 7.83 -12.39 -8.36
CA GLU A 116 7.21 -13.26 -7.36
C GLU A 116 6.09 -12.55 -6.57
N GLU A 117 6.38 -11.33 -6.08
CA GLU A 117 5.43 -10.45 -5.40
C GLU A 117 4.27 -10.11 -6.33
N TYR A 118 4.57 -9.73 -7.57
CA TYR A 118 3.53 -9.37 -8.53
C TYR A 118 2.61 -10.56 -8.84
N HIS A 119 3.16 -11.77 -9.01
CA HIS A 119 2.34 -12.98 -9.18
C HIS A 119 1.50 -13.28 -7.94
N GLY A 120 2.04 -13.07 -6.74
CA GLY A 120 1.31 -13.19 -5.48
C GLY A 120 0.12 -12.25 -5.42
N PHE A 121 0.35 -10.96 -5.67
CA PHE A 121 -0.71 -9.95 -5.75
C PHE A 121 -1.73 -10.28 -6.84
N ALA A 122 -1.29 -10.58 -8.06
CA ALA A 122 -2.18 -10.92 -9.17
C ALA A 122 -3.08 -12.12 -8.84
N SER A 123 -2.57 -13.11 -8.11
CA SER A 123 -3.34 -14.29 -7.69
C SER A 123 -4.42 -14.01 -6.63
N ALA A 124 -4.33 -12.88 -5.92
CA ALA A 124 -5.35 -12.44 -4.96
C ALA A 124 -6.48 -11.63 -5.62
N VAL A 125 -6.23 -11.09 -6.82
CA VAL A 125 -7.18 -10.22 -7.52
C VAL A 125 -8.26 -11.06 -8.22
N PRO A 126 -9.56 -10.77 -8.01
CA PRO A 126 -10.64 -11.47 -8.70
C PRO A 126 -10.60 -11.30 -10.22
N GLN A 127 -11.17 -12.26 -10.95
CA GLN A 127 -11.28 -12.18 -12.40
C GLN A 127 -12.07 -10.94 -12.82
N GLY A 128 -11.58 -10.24 -13.85
CA GLY A 128 -12.20 -9.01 -14.37
C GLY A 128 -11.77 -7.72 -13.65
N VAL A 129 -11.01 -7.82 -12.56
CA VAL A 129 -10.42 -6.67 -11.87
C VAL A 129 -9.03 -6.39 -12.42
N LYS A 130 -8.75 -5.12 -12.75
CA LYS A 130 -7.44 -4.72 -13.27
C LYS A 130 -6.46 -4.45 -12.12
N LEU A 131 -5.32 -5.14 -12.11
CA LEU A 131 -4.21 -4.83 -11.22
C LEU A 131 -3.22 -3.90 -11.92
N VAL A 132 -2.86 -2.81 -11.26
CA VAL A 132 -1.83 -1.85 -11.72
C VAL A 132 -0.82 -1.64 -10.62
N ALA A 133 0.45 -1.81 -10.97
CA ALA A 133 1.57 -1.66 -10.06
C ALA A 133 2.35 -0.39 -10.46
N ILE A 134 2.52 0.56 -9.52
CA ILE A 134 3.19 1.85 -9.74
C ILE A 134 4.36 1.99 -8.78
N GLN A 135 5.57 2.14 -9.35
CA GLN A 135 6.75 2.51 -8.60
C GLN A 135 6.84 4.02 -8.41
N ILE A 136 6.95 4.46 -7.16
CA ILE A 136 7.16 5.85 -6.79
C ILE A 136 8.64 6.04 -6.43
N ARG A 137 9.35 6.86 -7.21
CA ARG A 137 10.71 7.28 -6.93
C ARG A 137 10.75 8.79 -6.77
N VAL A 138 11.49 9.27 -5.78
CA VAL A 138 11.80 10.69 -5.65
C VAL A 138 13.16 10.88 -6.31
N ASP A 139 13.18 11.66 -7.37
CA ASP A 139 14.39 12.06 -8.08
C ASP A 139 14.60 13.57 -7.87
N GLY A 140 15.80 13.96 -7.44
CA GLY A 140 16.17 15.35 -7.15
C GLY A 140 17.04 15.98 -8.23
N ASP A 141 17.44 15.21 -9.25
CA ASP A 141 18.52 15.57 -10.15
C ASP A 141 18.09 16.55 -11.26
N PHE A 142 16.78 16.77 -11.42
CA PHE A 142 16.24 17.65 -12.45
C PHE A 142 15.18 18.60 -11.90
N LYS A 143 15.27 19.88 -12.29
CA LYS A 143 14.23 20.88 -12.05
C LYS A 143 13.52 21.17 -13.37
N LEU A 144 12.21 20.97 -13.41
CA LEU A 144 11.39 21.34 -14.55
C LEU A 144 11.11 22.86 -14.50
N PHE A 145 11.59 23.61 -15.48
CA PHE A 145 11.23 25.01 -15.67
C PHE A 145 10.15 25.10 -16.75
N ARG A 146 9.21 26.02 -16.57
CA ARG A 146 8.10 26.26 -17.50
C ARG A 146 8.51 27.28 -18.56
#